data_AF-A0A1G8Q8E3-F1
#
_entry.id   AF-A0A1G8Q8E3-F1
#
_cell.length_a   1.000
_cell.length_b   1.000
_cell.length_c   1.000
_cell.angle_alpha   90.00
_cell.angle_beta   90.00
_cell.angle_gamma   90.00
#
_symmetry.space_group_name_H-M   'P 1'
#
loop_
_entity.id
_entity.type
_entity.pdbx_description
1 polymer ?
#
loop_
_entity_poly.entity_id
_entity_poly.type
_entity_poly.pdbx_seq_one_letter_code
_entity_poly.pdbx_strand_id
1 'polypeptide(L)'
;MRWKKIWMVILVVIGILAVPITGYAWFGDFMDDDTSWEDVMDGEETIEQGGIEVESERFPVDTYAVNNESADNTILGAVVSLANMVITVNAYVVHAVDTVLNELFSLNPIERFSGMVNLVSQSIYDTLQEYFGQLFFIFAVGYIVYLAATKGTFQEAIRRSVLFVFVLVFAGFWMLNSGYFLQVFNSLSLEAQGYLIEAGNGMVSNVDGDGVFEQGTEVDREDPMEGTIAQMRNVYFDLALKRPYLIVNYGEMTEEDVNNRAVSEESELENYGGSEFYRYERMLAFDQTGDGQGLKQQYIEDVETETEDLNNTNMGGGAVYTQLGQALVGLIVALFLAFPFGVLGLLNFGLQLVALGLAFFLPFSLIISYIPHFANSGFNVFMKLLTVFVVKAMLGIIIMFVYL
;
A
#
# COMPACT_ATOMS: atom_id res chain seq x y z
N MET A 1 9.24 25.56 11.90
CA MET A 1 7.91 24.93 11.66
C MET A 1 7.98 23.45 11.28
N ARG A 2 9.00 22.97 10.57
CA ARG A 2 9.12 21.56 10.13
C ARG A 2 9.54 20.56 11.23
N TRP A 3 10.24 21.02 12.28
CA TRP A 3 10.66 20.18 13.41
C TRP A 3 9.54 19.83 14.40
N LYS A 4 8.50 20.67 14.50
CA LYS A 4 7.34 20.40 15.38
C LYS A 4 6.44 19.29 14.86
N LYS A 5 6.44 19.00 13.55
CA LYS A 5 5.62 17.93 12.95
C LYS A 5 6.24 16.55 13.15
N ILE A 6 7.57 16.43 13.07
CA ILE A 6 8.29 15.18 13.38
C ILE A 6 8.18 14.86 14.88
N TRP A 7 8.30 15.87 15.75
CA TRP A 7 8.01 15.69 17.18
C TRP A 7 6.55 15.37 17.48
N MET A 8 5.60 15.77 16.63
CA MET A 8 4.19 15.39 16.77
C MET A 8 3.98 13.91 16.46
N VAL A 9 4.62 13.39 15.40
CA VAL A 9 4.57 11.94 15.08
C VAL A 9 5.23 11.12 16.19
N ILE A 10 6.38 11.57 16.71
CA ILE A 10 7.04 10.91 17.85
C ILE A 10 6.22 11.03 19.15
N LEU A 11 5.52 12.16 19.38
CA LEU A 11 4.63 12.34 20.53
C LEU A 11 3.28 11.63 20.38
N VAL A 12 2.85 11.31 19.16
CA VAL A 12 1.71 10.42 18.90
C VAL A 12 2.11 8.99 19.20
N VAL A 13 3.30 8.54 18.77
CA VAL A 13 3.86 7.24 19.14
C VAL A 13 4.08 7.10 20.66
N ILE A 14 4.48 8.18 21.35
CA ILE A 14 4.63 8.21 22.82
C ILE A 14 3.28 8.45 23.53
N GLY A 15 2.31 9.09 22.87
CA GLY A 15 0.96 9.34 23.39
C GLY A 15 0.07 8.10 23.34
N ILE A 16 0.28 7.22 22.35
CA ILE A 16 -0.35 5.89 22.27
C ILE A 16 0.11 4.99 23.43
N LEU A 17 1.29 5.24 24.01
CA LEU A 17 1.75 4.57 25.24
C LEU A 17 1.07 5.10 26.52
N ALA A 18 0.29 6.19 26.43
CA ALA A 18 -0.32 6.86 27.58
C ALA A 18 -1.82 7.14 27.34
N VAL A 19 -2.63 6.11 27.62
CA VAL A 19 -4.06 6.09 28.02
C VAL A 19 -4.98 5.32 27.02
N PRO A 20 -5.86 4.38 27.47
CA PRO A 20 -6.07 3.85 28.82
C PRO A 20 -5.72 2.35 28.98
N ILE A 21 -4.88 2.06 29.98
CA ILE A 21 -4.67 0.75 30.62
C ILE A 21 -5.90 0.35 31.48
N THR A 22 -7.13 0.80 31.15
CA THR A 22 -8.29 0.68 32.06
C THR A 22 -9.46 -0.14 31.54
N GLY A 23 -9.38 -0.74 30.36
CA GLY A 23 -10.44 -1.63 29.86
C GLY A 23 -10.29 -3.07 30.35
N TYR A 24 -9.15 -3.71 30.08
CA TYR A 24 -9.03 -5.17 30.16
C TYR A 24 -8.99 -5.80 31.56
N ALA A 25 -8.98 -5.02 32.65
CA ALA A 25 -8.69 -5.55 33.99
C ALA A 25 -9.93 -5.76 34.90
N TRP A 26 -11.16 -5.52 34.45
CA TRP A 26 -12.34 -5.48 35.34
C TRP A 26 -13.70 -5.91 34.74
N PHE A 27 -13.76 -6.67 33.64
CA PHE A 27 -15.03 -7.03 32.99
C PHE A 27 -15.64 -8.38 33.41
N GLY A 28 -15.11 -9.05 34.43
CA GLY A 28 -15.56 -10.39 34.79
C GLY A 28 -16.89 -10.51 35.54
N ASP A 29 -17.92 -9.66 35.33
CA ASP A 29 -19.19 -9.87 36.07
C ASP A 29 -20.49 -9.21 35.54
N PHE A 30 -20.58 -8.75 34.29
CA PHE A 30 -21.88 -8.28 33.77
C PHE A 30 -22.04 -8.66 32.30
N MET A 31 -22.44 -9.90 32.06
CA MET A 31 -23.20 -10.23 30.86
C MET A 31 -24.67 -10.31 31.27
N ASP A 32 -25.55 -9.57 30.62
CA ASP A 32 -26.99 -9.75 30.82
C ASP A 32 -27.42 -11.11 30.25
N ASP A 33 -28.20 -11.88 31.02
CA ASP A 33 -28.58 -13.28 30.70
C ASP A 33 -29.44 -13.39 29.41
N ASP A 34 -29.92 -12.25 28.88
CA ASP A 34 -30.77 -12.11 27.70
C ASP A 34 -30.04 -11.52 26.46
N THR A 35 -28.71 -11.35 26.50
CA THR A 35 -27.97 -10.74 25.38
C THR A 35 -27.96 -11.64 24.14
N SER A 36 -28.53 -11.16 23.03
CA SER A 36 -28.46 -11.82 21.71
C SER A 36 -27.14 -11.47 21.01
N TRP A 37 -26.57 -12.42 20.25
CA TRP A 37 -25.38 -12.16 19.43
C TRP A 37 -25.62 -11.05 18.38
N GLU A 38 -26.86 -10.87 17.92
CA GLU A 38 -27.26 -9.83 16.96
C GLU A 38 -27.06 -8.41 17.50
N ASP A 39 -27.05 -8.25 18.84
CA ASP A 39 -26.91 -6.96 19.50
C ASP A 39 -25.43 -6.62 19.82
N VAL A 40 -24.53 -7.61 19.75
CA VAL A 40 -23.12 -7.49 20.19
C VAL A 40 -22.10 -7.98 19.17
N MET A 41 -22.54 -8.36 17.97
CA MET A 41 -21.68 -8.68 16.84
C MET A 41 -21.95 -7.72 15.69
N ASP A 42 -20.90 -7.02 15.27
CA ASP A 42 -20.92 -6.14 14.12
C ASP A 42 -20.54 -6.91 12.85
N GLY A 43 -21.28 -6.67 11.77
CA GLY A 43 -20.95 -7.18 10.44
C GLY A 43 -19.67 -6.55 9.87
N GLU A 44 -19.09 -7.19 8.86
CA GLU A 44 -17.93 -6.66 8.15
C GLU A 44 -18.24 -5.34 7.41
N GLU A 45 -17.28 -4.42 7.38
CA GLU A 45 -17.35 -3.21 6.55
C GLU A 45 -16.45 -3.36 5.31
N THR A 46 -17.05 -3.50 4.13
CA THR A 46 -16.29 -3.58 2.88
C THR A 46 -16.01 -2.17 2.33
N ILE A 47 -14.76 -1.73 2.38
CA ILE A 47 -14.31 -0.48 1.75
C ILE A 47 -13.38 -0.81 0.59
N GLU A 48 -13.78 -0.41 -0.62
CA GLU A 48 -12.98 -0.58 -1.83
C GLU A 48 -12.21 0.69 -2.19
N GLN A 49 -10.93 0.54 -2.57
CA GLN A 49 -10.10 1.61 -3.14
C GLN A 49 -9.51 1.12 -4.46
N GLY A 50 -9.87 1.78 -5.56
CA GLY A 50 -9.47 1.38 -6.92
C GLY A 50 -9.82 -0.07 -7.28
N GLY A 51 -10.99 -0.55 -6.84
CA GLY A 51 -11.51 -1.90 -7.12
C GLY A 51 -10.93 -3.02 -6.24
N ILE A 52 -10.13 -2.69 -5.22
CA ILE A 52 -9.58 -3.65 -4.25
C ILE A 52 -10.12 -3.32 -2.87
N GLU A 53 -10.60 -4.35 -2.15
CA GLU A 53 -11.03 -4.21 -0.75
C GLU A 53 -9.83 -3.90 0.14
N VAL A 54 -9.95 -2.93 1.04
CA VAL A 54 -8.92 -2.59 2.02
C VAL A 54 -9.11 -3.44 3.28
N GLU A 55 -8.39 -4.55 3.41
CA GLU A 55 -8.55 -5.51 4.51
C GLU A 55 -8.37 -4.88 5.91
N SER A 56 -7.53 -3.84 6.02
CA SER A 56 -7.33 -3.13 7.29
C SER A 56 -8.53 -2.34 7.76
N GLU A 57 -9.51 -2.10 6.88
CA GLU A 57 -10.75 -1.40 7.16
C GLU A 57 -11.94 -2.36 7.38
N ARG A 58 -11.77 -3.67 7.09
CA ARG A 58 -12.82 -4.70 7.21
C ARG A 58 -13.34 -4.87 8.64
N PHE A 59 -12.44 -4.78 9.63
CA PHE A 59 -12.75 -4.82 11.05
C PHE A 59 -11.96 -3.74 11.80
N PRO A 60 -12.52 -3.14 12.87
CA PRO A 60 -11.79 -2.20 13.71
C PRO A 60 -10.50 -2.81 14.27
N VAL A 61 -9.39 -2.08 14.22
CA VAL A 61 -8.05 -2.59 14.59
C VAL A 61 -7.93 -3.06 16.04
N ASP A 62 -8.84 -2.61 16.92
CA ASP A 62 -8.96 -2.98 18.32
C ASP A 62 -9.68 -4.32 18.55
N THR A 63 -10.37 -4.86 17.55
CA THR A 63 -10.95 -6.22 17.60
C THR A 63 -9.87 -7.31 17.55
N TYR A 64 -8.69 -6.99 17.03
CA TYR A 64 -7.52 -7.86 17.02
C TYR A 64 -6.94 -7.99 18.41
N ALA A 65 -7.29 -9.08 19.08
CA ALA A 65 -6.90 -9.40 20.45
C ALA A 65 -6.34 -10.83 20.56
N VAL A 66 -5.55 -11.07 21.60
CA VAL A 66 -5.19 -12.40 22.10
C VAL A 66 -6.39 -12.97 22.84
N ASN A 67 -6.86 -14.11 22.36
CA ASN A 67 -8.03 -14.82 22.85
C ASN A 67 -7.56 -16.06 23.62
N ASN A 68 -8.00 -16.22 24.87
CA ASN A 68 -7.60 -17.35 25.70
C ASN A 68 -8.64 -17.68 26.79
N GLU A 69 -8.94 -18.95 27.02
CA GLU A 69 -9.87 -19.42 28.07
C GLU A 69 -9.44 -18.97 29.49
N SER A 70 -8.15 -18.72 29.70
CA SER A 70 -7.63 -18.28 31.00
C SER A 70 -7.65 -16.75 31.19
N ALA A 71 -8.36 -16.01 30.33
CA ALA A 71 -8.48 -14.55 30.44
C ALA A 71 -9.07 -14.10 31.79
N ASP A 72 -10.02 -14.85 32.35
CA ASP A 72 -10.66 -14.55 33.63
C ASP A 72 -9.88 -15.05 34.86
N ASN A 73 -8.78 -15.77 34.64
CA ASN A 73 -7.93 -16.24 35.72
C ASN A 73 -7.07 -15.11 36.30
N THR A 74 -6.93 -15.05 37.63
CA THR A 74 -6.18 -13.96 38.29
C THR A 74 -4.72 -13.82 37.86
N ILE A 75 -4.01 -14.93 37.62
CA ILE A 75 -2.57 -14.90 37.28
C ILE A 75 -2.38 -15.05 35.77
N LEU A 76 -3.04 -16.03 35.15
CA LEU A 76 -2.91 -16.26 33.72
C LEU A 76 -3.60 -15.15 32.91
N GLY A 77 -4.74 -14.66 33.37
CA GLY A 77 -5.43 -13.51 32.78
C GLY A 77 -4.58 -12.25 32.78
N ALA A 78 -3.76 -12.02 33.81
CA ALA A 78 -2.81 -10.91 33.81
C ALA A 78 -1.75 -11.03 32.69
N VAL A 79 -1.34 -12.25 32.34
CA VAL A 79 -0.41 -12.48 31.22
C VAL A 79 -1.13 -12.32 29.88
N VAL A 80 -2.39 -12.78 29.77
CA VAL A 80 -3.25 -12.54 28.59
C VAL A 80 -3.45 -11.04 28.38
N SER A 81 -3.71 -10.26 29.44
CA SER A 81 -3.82 -8.79 29.36
C SER A 81 -2.52 -8.14 28.87
N LEU A 82 -1.35 -8.65 29.27
CA LEU A 82 -0.06 -8.17 28.74
C LEU A 82 0.10 -8.49 27.26
N ALA A 83 -0.31 -9.69 26.84
CA ALA A 83 -0.26 -10.08 25.43
C ALA A 83 -1.21 -9.22 24.58
N ASN A 84 -2.42 -8.95 25.10
CA ASN A 84 -3.37 -8.03 24.52
C ASN A 84 -2.81 -6.60 24.40
N MET A 85 -2.18 -6.07 25.44
CA MET A 85 -1.49 -4.78 25.36
C MET A 85 -0.45 -4.73 24.24
N VAL A 86 0.31 -5.81 24.05
CA VAL A 86 1.30 -5.90 22.98
C VAL A 86 0.63 -5.91 21.60
N ILE A 87 -0.45 -6.68 21.40
CA ILE A 87 -1.20 -6.69 20.13
C ILE A 87 -1.86 -5.32 19.88
N THR A 88 -2.44 -4.67 20.89
CA THR A 88 -3.02 -3.32 20.72
C THR A 88 -1.96 -2.32 20.26
N VAL A 89 -0.76 -2.36 20.86
CA VAL A 89 0.36 -1.52 20.40
C VAL A 89 0.76 -1.89 18.96
N ASN A 90 0.77 -3.18 18.62
CA ASN A 90 1.03 -3.65 17.26
C ASN A 90 0.01 -3.09 16.26
N ALA A 91 -1.29 -3.21 16.57
CA ALA A 91 -2.39 -2.70 15.77
C ALA A 91 -2.28 -1.19 15.52
N TYR A 92 -1.91 -0.40 16.53
CA TYR A 92 -1.67 1.04 16.35
C TYR A 92 -0.44 1.36 15.50
N VAL A 93 0.64 0.57 15.61
CA VAL A 93 1.79 0.70 14.71
C VAL A 93 1.36 0.43 13.27
N VAL A 94 0.55 -0.60 13.05
CA VAL A 94 0.04 -0.97 11.74
C VAL A 94 -0.85 0.15 11.18
N HIS A 95 -1.84 0.62 11.94
CA HIS A 95 -2.69 1.74 11.54
C HIS A 95 -1.89 3.02 11.23
N ALA A 96 -0.86 3.34 12.01
CA ALA A 96 -0.03 4.52 11.77
C ALA A 96 0.76 4.41 10.45
N VAL A 97 1.32 3.25 10.15
CA VAL A 97 2.05 3.02 8.89
C VAL A 97 1.09 3.00 7.71
N ASP A 98 -0.07 2.36 7.88
CA ASP A 98 -1.14 2.32 6.88
C ASP A 98 -1.57 3.73 6.45
N THR A 99 -1.83 4.61 7.42
CA THR A 99 -2.15 6.02 7.16
C THR A 99 -1.01 6.74 6.44
N VAL A 100 0.25 6.49 6.81
CA VAL A 100 1.42 7.08 6.14
C VAL A 100 1.53 6.58 4.69
N LEU A 101 1.27 5.30 4.43
CA LEU A 101 1.25 4.74 3.08
C LEU A 101 0.15 5.40 2.25
N ASN A 102 -1.07 5.46 2.76
CA ASN A 102 -2.19 6.09 2.07
C ASN A 102 -1.87 7.56 1.73
N GLU A 103 -1.43 8.36 2.70
CA GLU A 103 -1.09 9.77 2.48
C GLU A 103 0.09 9.95 1.50
N LEU A 104 1.20 9.21 1.64
CA LEU A 104 2.37 9.40 0.78
C LEU A 104 2.12 9.00 -0.67
N PHE A 105 1.33 7.95 -0.90
CA PHE A 105 1.00 7.50 -2.25
C PHE A 105 -0.12 8.34 -2.88
N SER A 106 -1.15 8.74 -2.12
CA SER A 106 -2.29 9.54 -2.61
C SER A 106 -1.95 11.00 -2.92
N LEU A 107 -0.85 11.54 -2.39
CA LEU A 107 -0.46 12.94 -2.61
C LEU A 107 -0.26 13.32 -4.10
N ASN A 108 -0.15 12.33 -5.00
CA ASN A 108 -0.03 12.41 -6.47
C ASN A 108 0.38 13.81 -7.00
N PRO A 109 1.60 14.29 -6.69
CA PRO A 109 2.04 15.60 -7.13
C PRO A 109 2.03 15.75 -8.66
N ILE A 110 2.19 14.66 -9.42
CA ILE A 110 2.17 14.72 -10.88
C ILE A 110 0.81 15.23 -11.37
N GLU A 111 -0.28 14.69 -10.86
CA GLU A 111 -1.62 15.13 -11.23
C GLU A 111 -1.82 16.61 -10.90
N ARG A 112 -1.48 17.01 -9.66
CA ARG A 112 -1.62 18.40 -9.18
C ARG A 112 -0.80 19.42 -9.97
N PHE A 113 0.39 19.05 -10.44
CA PHE A 113 1.34 19.98 -11.09
C PHE A 113 1.47 19.79 -12.61
N SER A 114 0.90 18.74 -13.19
CA SER A 114 0.93 18.46 -14.64
C SER A 114 0.42 19.63 -15.48
N GLY A 115 -0.68 20.26 -15.07
CA GLY A 115 -1.23 21.44 -15.73
C GLY A 115 -0.26 22.62 -15.73
N MET A 116 0.49 22.83 -14.65
CA MET A 116 1.50 23.90 -14.58
C MET A 116 2.68 23.62 -15.52
N VAL A 117 3.17 22.37 -15.56
CA VAL A 117 4.21 21.96 -16.52
C VAL A 117 3.73 22.16 -17.96
N ASN A 118 2.46 21.85 -18.23
CA ASN A 118 1.84 22.07 -19.54
C ASN A 118 1.81 23.55 -19.93
N LEU A 119 1.33 24.42 -19.03
CA LEU A 119 1.28 25.87 -19.28
C LEU A 119 2.67 26.46 -19.56
N VAL A 120 3.69 26.05 -18.78
CA VAL A 120 5.07 26.49 -19.00
C VAL A 120 5.59 25.97 -20.35
N SER A 121 5.33 24.70 -20.66
CA SER A 121 5.77 24.08 -21.91
C SER A 121 5.16 24.75 -23.14
N GLN A 122 3.85 24.99 -23.12
CA GLN A 122 3.12 25.67 -24.18
C GLN A 122 3.58 27.12 -24.34
N SER A 123 3.73 27.87 -23.24
CA SER A 123 4.21 29.25 -23.29
C SER A 123 5.60 29.36 -23.93
N ILE A 124 6.51 28.42 -23.61
CA ILE A 124 7.83 28.36 -24.24
C ILE A 124 7.70 28.04 -25.73
N TYR A 125 6.84 27.08 -26.10
CA TYR A 125 6.60 26.72 -27.49
C TYR A 125 6.04 27.88 -28.31
N ASP A 126 5.01 28.57 -27.81
CA ASP A 126 4.37 29.70 -28.48
C ASP A 126 5.38 30.83 -28.73
N THR A 127 6.15 31.19 -27.70
CA THR A 127 7.23 32.19 -27.80
C THR A 127 8.24 31.79 -28.87
N LEU A 128 8.62 30.52 -28.89
CA LEU A 128 9.63 30.02 -29.81
C LEU A 128 9.12 29.98 -31.24
N GLN A 129 7.88 29.54 -31.46
CA GLN A 129 7.23 29.55 -32.76
C GLN A 129 7.08 30.99 -33.30
N GLU A 130 6.62 31.92 -32.45
CA GLU A 130 6.36 33.31 -32.83
C GLU A 130 7.63 34.07 -33.21
N TYR A 131 8.67 34.02 -32.37
CA TYR A 131 9.88 34.82 -32.58
C TYR A 131 10.98 34.11 -33.38
N PHE A 132 11.07 32.79 -33.27
CA PHE A 132 12.20 32.02 -33.82
C PHE A 132 11.79 30.97 -34.85
N GLY A 133 10.50 30.70 -35.05
CA GLY A 133 10.03 29.67 -35.97
C GLY A 133 10.54 29.84 -37.40
N GLN A 134 10.47 31.07 -37.94
CA GLN A 134 11.03 31.40 -39.25
C GLN A 134 12.55 31.27 -39.29
N LEU A 135 13.24 31.66 -38.21
CA LEU A 135 14.69 31.55 -38.10
C LEU A 135 15.14 30.08 -38.10
N PHE A 136 14.44 29.21 -37.37
CA PHE A 136 14.73 27.77 -37.35
C PHE A 136 14.49 27.12 -38.72
N PHE A 137 13.46 27.54 -39.45
CA PHE A 137 13.23 27.06 -40.83
C PHE A 137 14.37 27.46 -41.77
N ILE A 138 14.84 28.71 -41.70
CA ILE A 138 15.97 29.20 -42.48
C ILE A 138 17.26 28.45 -42.10
N PHE A 139 17.52 28.23 -40.80
CA PHE A 139 18.65 27.44 -40.34
C PHE A 139 18.59 25.99 -40.80
N ALA A 140 17.42 25.36 -40.80
CA ALA A 140 17.24 23.99 -41.26
C ALA A 140 17.63 23.84 -42.74
N VAL A 141 17.09 24.72 -43.59
CA VAL A 141 17.40 24.76 -45.02
C VAL A 141 18.87 25.09 -45.27
N GLY A 142 19.40 26.11 -44.58
CA GLY A 142 20.80 26.51 -44.67
C GLY A 142 21.78 25.43 -44.23
N TYR A 143 21.45 24.67 -43.17
CA TYR A 143 22.28 23.59 -42.65
C TYR A 143 22.32 22.39 -43.60
N ILE A 144 21.19 22.04 -44.23
CA ILE A 144 21.12 21.01 -45.29
C ILE A 144 22.03 21.37 -46.46
N VAL A 145 21.95 22.62 -46.94
CA VAL A 145 22.77 23.12 -48.06
C VAL A 145 24.25 23.15 -47.69
N TYR A 146 24.59 23.62 -46.48
CA TYR A 146 25.97 23.64 -45.98
C TYR A 146 26.59 22.24 -45.88
N LEU A 147 25.86 21.27 -45.34
CA LEU A 147 26.34 19.89 -45.23
C LEU A 147 26.52 19.22 -46.60
N ALA A 148 25.60 19.47 -47.54
CA ALA A 148 25.71 19.00 -48.91
C ALA A 148 26.93 19.60 -49.63
N ALA A 149 27.26 20.86 -49.37
CA ALA A 149 28.38 21.55 -50.01
C ALA A 149 29.76 21.22 -49.39
N THR A 150 29.85 20.97 -48.08
CA THR A 150 31.14 20.87 -47.38
C THR A 150 31.63 19.46 -47.12
N LYS A 151 30.74 18.48 -46.89
CA LYS A 151 31.17 17.14 -46.44
C LYS A 151 31.21 16.08 -47.54
N GLY A 152 30.70 16.34 -48.74
CA GLY A 152 30.78 15.43 -49.90
C GLY A 152 30.10 14.07 -49.73
N THR A 153 29.61 13.72 -48.54
CA THR A 153 28.85 12.52 -48.21
C THR A 153 27.41 12.92 -47.91
N PHE A 154 26.59 12.93 -48.98
CA PHE A 154 25.16 13.24 -48.93
C PHE A 154 24.41 12.45 -47.83
N GLN A 155 24.88 11.24 -47.52
CA GLN A 155 24.32 10.37 -46.49
C GLN A 155 24.46 10.91 -45.05
N GLU A 156 25.60 11.50 -44.69
CA GLU A 156 25.82 12.07 -43.36
C GLU A 156 25.05 13.39 -43.20
N ALA A 157 24.89 14.13 -44.30
CA ALA A 157 24.06 15.33 -44.36
C ALA A 157 22.58 14.99 -44.08
N ILE A 158 22.03 14.03 -44.83
CA ILE A 158 20.65 13.56 -44.66
C ILE A 158 20.41 13.06 -43.24
N ARG A 159 21.30 12.22 -42.69
CA ARG A 159 21.14 11.67 -41.34
C ARG A 159 20.97 12.77 -40.29
N ARG A 160 21.82 13.80 -40.33
CA ARG A 160 21.78 14.91 -39.36
C ARG A 160 20.56 15.80 -39.54
N SER A 161 20.13 16.03 -40.78
CA SER A 161 18.93 16.81 -41.09
C SER A 161 17.66 16.09 -40.67
N VAL A 162 17.56 14.77 -40.90
CA VAL A 162 16.45 13.95 -40.41
C VAL A 162 16.38 13.98 -38.89
N LEU A 163 17.53 13.86 -38.20
CA LEU A 163 17.58 13.92 -36.74
C LEU A 163 17.15 15.29 -36.21
N PHE A 164 17.57 16.38 -36.86
CA PHE A 164 17.13 17.74 -36.52
C PHE A 164 15.61 17.92 -36.69
N VAL A 165 15.04 17.48 -37.83
CA VAL A 165 13.59 17.56 -38.08
C VAL A 165 12.82 16.70 -37.06
N PHE A 166 13.31 15.50 -36.77
CA PHE A 166 12.72 14.63 -35.76
C PHE A 166 12.69 15.29 -34.39
N VAL A 167 13.80 15.90 -33.96
CA VAL A 167 13.89 16.64 -32.69
C VAL A 167 12.88 17.79 -32.66
N LEU A 168 12.70 18.52 -33.76
CA LEU A 168 11.73 19.62 -33.85
C LEU A 168 10.30 19.13 -33.69
N VAL A 169 9.91 18.07 -34.42
CA VAL A 169 8.58 17.46 -34.32
C VAL A 169 8.34 16.90 -32.92
N PHE A 170 9.31 16.17 -32.37
CA PHE A 170 9.22 15.58 -31.04
C PHE A 170 9.11 16.66 -29.95
N ALA A 171 9.92 17.71 -30.03
CA ALA A 171 9.88 18.83 -29.10
C ALA A 171 8.54 19.55 -29.12
N GLY A 172 8.02 19.87 -30.32
CA GLY A 172 6.70 20.48 -30.46
C GLY A 172 5.60 19.58 -29.90
N PHE A 173 5.66 18.27 -30.20
CA PHE A 173 4.69 17.30 -29.70
C PHE A 173 4.68 17.22 -28.17
N TRP A 174 5.86 17.13 -27.54
CA TRP A 174 6.01 17.20 -26.09
C TRP A 174 5.47 18.50 -25.52
N MET A 175 5.91 19.64 -26.06
CA MET A 175 5.60 20.94 -25.47
C MET A 175 4.11 21.29 -25.50
N LEU A 176 3.37 20.77 -26.48
CA LEU A 176 1.92 20.96 -26.58
C LEU A 176 1.11 20.04 -25.65
N ASN A 177 1.68 18.90 -25.23
CA ASN A 177 0.96 17.83 -24.52
C ASN A 177 1.70 17.33 -23.26
N SER A 178 2.58 18.13 -22.66
CA SER A 178 3.47 17.64 -21.61
C SER A 178 2.73 17.22 -20.34
N GLY A 179 1.62 17.89 -20.00
CA GLY A 179 0.75 17.49 -18.90
C GLY A 179 0.13 16.11 -19.11
N TYR A 180 -0.37 15.86 -20.33
CA TYR A 180 -0.92 14.56 -20.71
C TYR A 180 0.13 13.45 -20.64
N PHE A 181 1.32 13.65 -21.22
CA PHE A 181 2.37 12.64 -21.16
C PHE A 181 2.82 12.31 -19.73
N LEU A 182 2.88 13.31 -18.86
CA LEU A 182 3.20 13.08 -17.46
C LEU A 182 2.16 12.20 -16.77
N GLN A 183 0.88 12.46 -17.02
CA GLN A 183 -0.20 11.63 -16.47
C GLN A 183 -0.15 10.21 -17.02
N VAL A 184 0.05 10.05 -18.34
CA VAL A 184 0.17 8.73 -18.99
C VAL A 184 1.37 7.95 -18.48
N PHE A 185 2.55 8.55 -18.34
CA PHE A 185 3.71 7.84 -17.81
C PHE A 185 3.53 7.52 -16.32
N ASN A 186 2.83 8.37 -15.58
CA ASN A 186 2.51 8.10 -14.19
C ASN A 186 1.55 6.92 -14.05
N SER A 187 0.45 6.89 -14.82
CA SER A 187 -0.50 5.78 -14.81
C SER A 187 0.16 4.47 -15.28
N LEU A 188 0.90 4.50 -16.39
CA LEU A 188 1.63 3.33 -16.89
C LEU A 188 2.62 2.78 -15.85
N SER A 189 3.33 3.66 -15.12
CA SER A 189 4.23 3.23 -14.06
C SER A 189 3.51 2.57 -12.88
N LEU A 190 2.25 2.91 -12.64
CA LEU A 190 1.44 2.36 -11.54
C LEU A 190 0.84 1.02 -11.95
N GLU A 191 0.27 0.95 -13.15
CA GLU A 191 -0.21 -0.29 -13.74
C GLU A 191 0.93 -1.33 -13.80
N ALA A 192 2.12 -0.92 -14.24
CA ALA A 192 3.29 -1.78 -14.21
C ALA A 192 3.74 -2.17 -12.79
N GLN A 193 3.54 -1.31 -11.78
CA GLN A 193 3.76 -1.67 -10.37
C GLN A 193 2.80 -2.76 -9.93
N GLY A 194 1.49 -2.60 -10.18
CA GLY A 194 0.45 -3.57 -9.85
C GLY A 194 0.74 -4.94 -10.47
N TYR A 195 1.05 -4.99 -11.77
CA TYR A 195 1.42 -6.26 -12.43
C TYR A 195 2.68 -6.92 -11.87
N LEU A 196 3.68 -6.13 -11.44
CA LEU A 196 4.89 -6.67 -10.82
C LEU A 196 4.62 -7.23 -9.41
N ILE A 197 3.69 -6.62 -8.69
CA ILE A 197 3.23 -7.09 -7.38
C ILE A 197 2.43 -8.39 -7.53
N GLU A 198 1.47 -8.43 -8.47
CA GLU A 198 0.68 -9.62 -8.80
C GLU A 198 1.56 -10.80 -9.25
N ALA A 199 2.57 -10.55 -10.10
CA ALA A 199 3.52 -11.58 -10.53
C ALA A 199 4.29 -12.21 -9.37
N GLY A 200 4.43 -11.50 -8.24
CA GLY A 200 4.96 -12.03 -7.00
C GLY A 200 4.12 -13.15 -6.39
N ASN A 201 2.81 -13.12 -6.58
CA ASN A 201 1.89 -14.14 -6.06
C ASN A 201 2.15 -15.52 -6.68
N GLY A 202 2.51 -15.56 -7.97
CA GLY A 202 2.93 -16.80 -8.63
C GLY A 202 4.19 -17.43 -8.03
N MET A 203 4.97 -16.70 -7.25
CA MET A 203 6.11 -17.25 -6.50
C MET A 203 5.71 -17.75 -5.10
N VAL A 204 4.72 -17.12 -4.47
CA VAL A 204 4.22 -17.46 -3.12
C VAL A 204 3.30 -18.67 -3.14
N SER A 205 2.42 -18.79 -4.15
CA SER A 205 1.54 -19.96 -4.35
C SER A 205 2.29 -21.29 -4.57
N ASN A 206 3.60 -21.26 -4.83
CA ASN A 206 4.46 -22.46 -4.85
C ASN A 206 5.02 -22.83 -3.45
N VAL A 207 4.67 -22.08 -2.42
CA VAL A 207 5.09 -22.22 -1.01
C VAL A 207 3.83 -22.14 -0.13
N ASP A 208 3.03 -23.20 -0.09
CA ASP A 208 1.90 -23.48 0.83
C ASP A 208 1.35 -22.29 1.65
N GLY A 209 0.77 -21.28 0.99
CA GLY A 209 0.18 -20.12 1.64
C GLY A 209 -0.68 -19.33 0.69
N ASP A 210 -1.93 -19.09 1.09
CA ASP A 210 -2.86 -18.22 0.39
C ASP A 210 -2.31 -16.79 0.35
N GLY A 211 -2.30 -16.21 -0.85
CA GLY A 211 -1.62 -14.96 -1.13
C GLY A 211 -2.61 -13.80 -1.11
N VAL A 212 -2.32 -12.75 -0.34
CA VAL A 212 -3.08 -11.47 -0.24
C VAL A 212 -3.18 -10.70 -1.58
N PHE A 213 -2.64 -11.28 -2.65
CA PHE A 213 -2.51 -10.69 -3.96
C PHE A 213 -3.50 -11.24 -5.00
N GLU A 214 -4.42 -12.14 -4.64
CA GLU A 214 -5.42 -12.67 -5.59
C GLU A 214 -6.32 -11.58 -6.20
N GLN A 215 -6.51 -10.45 -5.51
CA GLN A 215 -7.32 -9.31 -5.99
C GLN A 215 -6.61 -8.43 -7.05
N GLY A 216 -5.38 -8.77 -7.49
CA GLY A 216 -4.63 -7.97 -8.49
C GLY A 216 -5.33 -7.81 -9.85
N THR A 217 -6.26 -8.70 -10.19
CA THR A 217 -7.08 -8.62 -11.41
C THR A 217 -8.28 -7.67 -11.32
N GLU A 218 -8.60 -7.19 -10.12
CA GLU A 218 -9.76 -6.32 -9.83
C GLU A 218 -9.39 -4.84 -9.77
N VAL A 219 -8.09 -4.49 -9.88
CA VAL A 219 -7.64 -3.10 -9.99
C VAL A 219 -8.40 -2.42 -11.13
N ASP A 220 -9.21 -1.43 -10.77
CA ASP A 220 -9.96 -0.66 -11.73
C ASP A 220 -8.96 0.05 -12.66
N ARG A 221 -9.12 -0.14 -13.97
CA ARG A 221 -8.31 0.56 -14.97
C ARG A 221 -8.54 2.07 -14.95
N GLU A 222 -9.66 2.51 -14.39
CA GLU A 222 -9.97 3.92 -14.20
C GLU A 222 -9.24 4.52 -12.99
N ASP A 223 -8.91 3.72 -11.96
CA ASP A 223 -8.10 4.15 -10.80
C ASP A 223 -6.98 3.17 -10.36
N PRO A 224 -5.96 2.96 -11.22
CA PRO A 224 -4.87 2.03 -10.94
C PRO A 224 -3.95 2.49 -9.81
N MET A 225 -4.01 3.79 -9.43
CA MET A 225 -3.25 4.31 -8.29
C MET A 225 -3.87 3.80 -7.00
N GLU A 226 -5.18 4.00 -6.82
CA GLU A 226 -5.89 3.60 -5.61
C GLU A 226 -5.82 2.09 -5.40
N GLY A 227 -5.97 1.28 -6.45
CA GLY A 227 -5.85 -0.17 -6.35
C GLY A 227 -4.43 -0.63 -5.96
N THR A 228 -3.38 -0.01 -6.53
CA THR A 228 -2.00 -0.32 -6.11
C THR A 228 -1.74 0.07 -4.66
N ILE A 229 -2.34 1.16 -4.18
CA ILE A 229 -2.26 1.60 -2.78
C ILE A 229 -2.97 0.59 -1.87
N ALA A 230 -4.21 0.21 -2.19
CA ALA A 230 -4.98 -0.76 -1.45
C ALA A 230 -4.24 -2.10 -1.32
N GLN A 231 -3.72 -2.62 -2.43
CA GLN A 231 -2.92 -3.84 -2.44
C GLN A 231 -1.69 -3.72 -1.52
N MET A 232 -0.96 -2.59 -1.59
CA MET A 232 0.18 -2.31 -0.71
C MET A 232 -0.20 -2.28 0.78
N ARG A 233 -1.34 -1.69 1.10
CA ARG A 233 -1.88 -1.61 2.46
C ARG A 233 -2.26 -3.01 2.98
N ASN A 234 -2.94 -3.81 2.16
CA ASN A 234 -3.34 -5.18 2.51
C ASN A 234 -2.12 -6.07 2.78
N VAL A 235 -1.09 -6.01 1.95
CA VAL A 235 0.15 -6.78 2.15
C VAL A 235 0.81 -6.44 3.49
N TYR A 236 0.91 -5.15 3.79
CA TYR A 236 1.49 -4.72 5.04
C TYR A 236 0.62 -5.16 6.22
N PHE A 237 -0.70 -4.97 6.13
CA PHE A 237 -1.67 -5.39 7.14
C PHE A 237 -1.62 -6.90 7.41
N ASP A 238 -1.57 -7.70 6.36
CA ASP A 238 -1.49 -9.15 6.45
C ASP A 238 -0.23 -9.60 7.18
N LEU A 239 0.93 -9.12 6.76
CA LEU A 239 2.21 -9.50 7.36
C LEU A 239 2.37 -8.97 8.80
N ALA A 240 1.88 -7.76 9.07
CA ALA A 240 2.16 -7.05 10.31
C ALA A 240 1.09 -7.23 11.39
N LEU A 241 -0.15 -7.56 11.03
CA LEU A 241 -1.25 -7.76 11.99
C LEU A 241 -2.01 -9.08 11.80
N LYS A 242 -2.54 -9.35 10.60
CA LYS A 242 -3.42 -10.51 10.36
C LYS A 242 -2.71 -11.82 10.65
N ARG A 243 -1.58 -12.11 10.00
CA ARG A 243 -0.80 -13.35 10.24
C ARG A 243 -0.34 -13.48 11.69
N PRO A 244 0.26 -12.46 12.33
CA PRO A 244 0.56 -12.54 13.76
C PRO A 244 -0.66 -12.87 14.63
N TYR A 245 -1.83 -12.27 14.34
CA TYR A 245 -3.07 -12.57 15.04
C TYR A 245 -3.50 -14.03 14.84
N LEU A 246 -3.45 -14.55 13.60
CA LEU A 246 -3.80 -15.94 13.30
C LEU A 246 -2.85 -16.93 14.00
N ILE A 247 -1.55 -16.64 14.01
CA ILE A 247 -0.54 -17.48 14.68
C ILE A 247 -0.77 -17.51 16.20
N VAL A 248 -1.07 -16.35 16.80
CA VAL A 248 -1.28 -16.23 18.25
C VAL A 248 -2.56 -16.95 18.69
N ASN A 249 -3.63 -16.86 17.90
CA ASN A 249 -4.94 -17.35 18.30
C ASN A 249 -5.25 -18.77 17.82
N TYR A 250 -4.77 -19.14 16.64
CA TYR A 250 -5.09 -20.42 16.01
C TYR A 250 -3.86 -21.28 15.76
N GLY A 251 -2.66 -20.69 15.79
CA GLY A 251 -1.42 -21.38 15.42
C GLY A 251 -1.29 -21.62 13.92
N GLU A 252 -2.14 -20.99 13.13
CA GLU A 252 -2.21 -21.11 11.67
C GLU A 252 -1.71 -19.81 11.00
N MET A 253 -1.33 -19.92 9.73
CA MET A 253 -0.76 -18.81 8.97
C MET A 253 -1.75 -18.15 8.02
N THR A 254 -2.86 -18.82 7.69
CA THR A 254 -3.85 -18.36 6.71
C THR A 254 -5.27 -18.42 7.28
N GLU A 255 -6.14 -17.58 6.74
CA GLU A 255 -7.57 -17.57 7.07
C GLU A 255 -8.26 -18.85 6.60
N GLU A 256 -7.86 -19.38 5.43
CA GLU A 256 -8.37 -20.63 4.88
C GLU A 256 -8.11 -21.82 5.83
N ASP A 257 -6.90 -21.94 6.38
CA ASP A 257 -6.54 -23.01 7.33
C ASP A 257 -7.38 -22.96 8.61
N VAL A 258 -7.69 -21.74 9.07
CA VAL A 258 -8.56 -21.53 10.24
C VAL A 258 -9.99 -21.93 9.93
N ASN A 259 -10.53 -21.48 8.79
CA ASN A 259 -11.91 -21.69 8.39
C ASN A 259 -12.20 -23.13 7.92
N ASN A 260 -11.20 -23.85 7.40
CA ASN A 260 -11.31 -25.26 7.01
C ASN A 260 -11.52 -26.20 8.21
N ARG A 261 -11.29 -25.73 9.44
CA ARG A 261 -11.68 -26.43 10.68
C ARG A 261 -12.97 -25.79 11.21
N ALA A 262 -14.08 -26.48 10.99
CA ALA A 262 -15.40 -26.05 11.41
C ALA A 262 -16.02 -27.05 12.39
N VAL A 263 -16.92 -26.54 13.23
CA VAL A 263 -17.73 -27.34 14.14
C VAL A 263 -18.71 -28.20 13.34
N SER A 264 -18.87 -29.47 13.71
CA SER A 264 -19.75 -30.40 12.98
C SER A 264 -21.24 -30.19 13.25
N GLU A 265 -21.60 -29.62 14.41
CA GLU A 265 -22.96 -29.31 14.80
C GLU A 265 -23.22 -27.80 14.81
N GLU A 266 -24.01 -27.30 13.86
CA GLU A 266 -24.35 -25.87 13.74
C GLU A 266 -25.08 -25.31 14.98
N SER A 267 -25.75 -26.17 15.76
CA SER A 267 -26.37 -25.79 17.04
C SER A 267 -25.39 -25.30 18.09
N GLU A 268 -24.10 -25.66 18.00
CA GLU A 268 -23.06 -25.13 18.89
C GLU A 268 -22.70 -23.68 18.54
N LEU A 269 -23.11 -23.20 17.36
CA LEU A 269 -22.85 -21.84 16.87
C LEU A 269 -24.07 -20.93 16.95
N GLU A 270 -25.26 -21.44 17.27
CA GLU A 270 -26.53 -20.71 17.22
C GLU A 270 -26.52 -19.43 18.09
N ASN A 271 -25.79 -19.46 19.21
CA ASN A 271 -25.64 -18.34 20.13
C ASN A 271 -24.47 -17.40 19.78
N TYR A 272 -23.74 -17.67 18.70
CA TYR A 272 -22.50 -16.97 18.33
C TYR A 272 -22.46 -16.60 16.85
N GLY A 273 -23.59 -16.15 16.30
CA GLY A 273 -23.71 -15.75 14.89
C GLY A 273 -23.93 -16.88 13.89
N GLY A 274 -24.03 -18.14 14.33
CA GLY A 274 -24.36 -19.28 13.48
C GLY A 274 -23.47 -19.39 12.24
N SER A 275 -24.09 -19.64 11.09
CA SER A 275 -23.44 -19.72 9.78
C SER A 275 -23.18 -18.36 9.12
N GLU A 276 -23.54 -17.24 9.75
CA GLU A 276 -23.38 -15.90 9.13
C GLU A 276 -21.92 -15.46 9.06
N PHE A 277 -21.10 -15.94 10.00
CA PHE A 277 -19.68 -15.61 10.08
C PHE A 277 -18.83 -16.86 9.91
N TYR A 278 -17.74 -16.76 9.14
CA TYR A 278 -16.69 -17.76 9.20
C TYR A 278 -15.97 -17.71 10.55
N ARG A 279 -15.27 -18.79 10.91
CA ARG A 279 -14.62 -18.94 12.23
C ARG A 279 -13.68 -17.79 12.56
N TYR A 280 -12.85 -17.36 11.61
CA TYR A 280 -11.96 -16.21 11.77
C TYR A 280 -12.73 -14.91 12.02
N GLU A 281 -13.71 -14.61 11.16
CA GLU A 281 -14.50 -13.38 11.19
C GLU A 281 -15.34 -13.29 12.46
N ARG A 282 -15.91 -14.41 12.91
CA ARG A 282 -16.71 -14.49 14.14
C ARG A 282 -15.96 -13.90 15.33
N MET A 283 -14.67 -14.18 15.45
CA MET A 283 -13.85 -13.67 16.56
C MET A 283 -13.57 -12.17 16.49
N LEU A 284 -13.68 -11.56 15.31
CA LEU A 284 -13.50 -10.14 15.07
C LEU A 284 -14.82 -9.37 15.07
N ALA A 285 -15.93 -10.04 14.77
CA ALA A 285 -17.26 -9.45 14.75
C ALA A 285 -17.77 -9.07 16.14
N PHE A 286 -17.33 -9.74 17.22
CA PHE A 286 -17.71 -9.34 18.59
C PHE A 286 -17.28 -7.91 18.90
N ASP A 287 -18.24 -7.10 19.34
CA ASP A 287 -18.00 -5.73 19.75
C ASP A 287 -17.11 -5.66 21.01
N GLN A 288 -16.64 -4.45 21.33
CA GLN A 288 -15.78 -4.21 22.49
C GLN A 288 -16.56 -3.87 23.77
N THR A 289 -17.87 -4.12 23.81
CA THR A 289 -18.71 -3.89 25.00
C THR A 289 -18.49 -4.99 26.04
N GLY A 290 -18.95 -4.79 27.27
CA GLY A 290 -18.84 -5.80 28.32
C GLY A 290 -19.57 -7.09 27.94
N ASP A 291 -20.77 -6.97 27.36
CA ASP A 291 -21.58 -8.11 26.95
C ASP A 291 -20.98 -8.84 25.73
N GLY A 292 -20.49 -8.11 24.72
CA GLY A 292 -19.82 -8.71 23.56
C GLY A 292 -18.51 -9.42 23.91
N GLN A 293 -17.70 -8.85 24.81
CA GLN A 293 -16.51 -9.53 25.33
C GLN A 293 -16.85 -10.74 26.21
N GLY A 294 -17.95 -10.68 26.96
CA GLY A 294 -18.46 -11.82 27.72
C GLY A 294 -18.88 -12.98 26.81
N LEU A 295 -19.67 -12.69 25.78
CA LEU A 295 -20.11 -13.70 24.79
C LEU A 295 -18.92 -14.27 24.00
N LYS A 296 -17.94 -13.43 23.67
CA LYS A 296 -16.67 -13.86 23.05
C LYS A 296 -15.90 -14.82 23.96
N GLN A 297 -15.82 -14.55 25.25
CA GLN A 297 -15.15 -15.42 26.22
C GLN A 297 -15.85 -16.78 26.33
N GLN A 298 -17.19 -16.78 26.38
CA GLN A 298 -17.97 -18.03 26.33
C GLN A 298 -17.72 -18.82 25.05
N TYR A 299 -17.70 -18.16 23.88
CA TYR A 299 -17.37 -18.84 22.62
C TYR A 299 -15.96 -19.46 22.65
N ILE A 300 -14.97 -18.78 23.26
CA ILE A 300 -13.62 -19.33 23.40
C ILE A 300 -13.62 -20.60 24.27
N GLU A 301 -14.30 -20.56 25.41
CA GLU A 301 -14.34 -21.67 26.37
C GLU A 301 -15.17 -22.84 25.83
N ASP A 302 -16.42 -22.59 25.46
CA ASP A 302 -17.39 -23.63 25.13
C ASP A 302 -17.17 -24.24 23.75
N VAL A 303 -16.67 -23.46 22.78
CA VAL A 303 -16.57 -23.89 21.37
C VAL A 303 -15.12 -24.07 20.93
N GLU A 304 -14.28 -23.05 21.10
CA GLU A 304 -12.91 -23.11 20.58
C GLU A 304 -12.02 -24.11 21.34
N THR A 305 -12.12 -24.18 22.68
CA THR A 305 -11.24 -25.05 23.48
C THR A 305 -11.88 -26.38 23.89
N GLU A 306 -13.19 -26.43 24.16
CA GLU A 306 -13.85 -27.65 24.65
C GLU A 306 -14.38 -28.60 23.56
N THR A 307 -14.79 -28.11 22.38
CA THR A 307 -15.32 -28.98 21.30
C THR A 307 -14.22 -29.85 20.68
N GLU A 308 -14.45 -31.17 20.58
CA GLU A 308 -13.48 -32.13 20.00
C GLU A 308 -13.10 -31.81 18.54
N ASP A 309 -14.01 -31.20 17.78
CA ASP A 309 -13.81 -30.81 16.38
C ASP A 309 -12.76 -29.69 16.21
N LEU A 310 -12.70 -28.74 17.15
CA LEU A 310 -11.77 -27.60 17.10
C LEU A 310 -10.56 -27.84 18.00
N ASN A 311 -10.78 -28.13 19.28
CA ASN A 311 -9.76 -28.38 20.31
C ASN A 311 -8.55 -27.44 20.18
N ASN A 312 -8.83 -26.13 20.14
CA ASN A 312 -7.85 -25.09 19.85
C ASN A 312 -6.91 -24.87 21.03
N THR A 313 -5.86 -25.68 21.08
CA THR A 313 -4.83 -25.60 22.14
C THR A 313 -4.10 -24.25 22.20
N ASN A 314 -4.14 -23.42 21.15
CA ASN A 314 -3.51 -22.09 21.17
C ASN A 314 -4.33 -21.06 21.98
N MET A 315 -5.66 -21.25 22.09
CA MET A 315 -6.53 -20.47 23.00
C MET A 315 -6.67 -21.13 24.38
N GLY A 316 -6.17 -22.35 24.57
CA GLY A 316 -6.17 -23.02 25.87
C GLY A 316 -5.24 -22.35 26.89
N GLY A 317 -5.48 -22.58 28.18
CA GLY A 317 -4.75 -21.94 29.29
C GLY A 317 -3.27 -22.31 29.34
N GLY A 318 -2.88 -23.43 28.72
CA GLY A 318 -1.48 -23.84 28.57
C GLY A 318 -0.67 -22.97 27.61
N ALA A 319 -1.31 -22.24 26.70
CA ALA A 319 -0.66 -21.47 25.64
C ALA A 319 -0.41 -19.99 25.97
N VAL A 320 -0.92 -19.49 27.11
CA VAL A 320 -0.85 -18.06 27.51
C VAL A 320 0.56 -17.45 27.36
N TYR A 321 1.61 -18.15 27.79
CA TYR A 321 3.00 -17.67 27.64
C TYR A 321 3.51 -17.72 26.20
N THR A 322 3.07 -18.71 25.42
CA THR A 322 3.37 -18.81 23.99
C THR A 322 2.73 -17.65 23.24
N GLN A 323 1.48 -17.34 23.54
CA GLN A 323 0.74 -16.22 22.95
C GLN A 323 1.42 -14.88 23.24
N LEU A 324 1.85 -14.64 24.49
CA LEU A 324 2.64 -13.44 24.81
C LEU A 324 3.94 -13.37 23.99
N GLY A 325 4.65 -14.50 23.86
CA GLY A 325 5.86 -14.59 23.05
C GLY A 325 5.60 -14.28 21.57
N GLN A 326 4.55 -14.87 20.99
CA GLN A 326 4.16 -14.65 19.60
C GLN A 326 3.68 -13.21 19.36
N ALA A 327 2.91 -12.62 20.28
CA ALA A 327 2.50 -11.21 20.21
C ALA A 327 3.71 -10.26 20.18
N LEU A 328 4.72 -10.52 21.03
CA LEU A 328 5.98 -9.74 21.04
C LEU A 328 6.75 -9.87 19.73
N VAL A 329 6.79 -11.07 19.15
CA VAL A 329 7.40 -11.30 17.83
C VAL A 329 6.62 -10.54 16.75
N GLY A 330 5.28 -10.59 16.78
CA GLY A 330 4.41 -9.84 15.87
C GLY A 330 4.70 -8.34 15.89
N LEU A 331 4.81 -7.74 17.08
CA LEU A 331 5.18 -6.34 17.22
C LEU A 331 6.57 -6.02 16.64
N ILE A 332 7.57 -6.89 16.86
CA ILE A 332 8.91 -6.71 16.30
C ILE A 332 8.87 -6.79 14.76
N VAL A 333 8.09 -7.73 14.21
CA VAL A 333 7.90 -7.88 12.76
C VAL A 333 7.24 -6.63 12.19
N ALA A 334 6.15 -6.14 12.78
CA ALA A 334 5.50 -4.91 12.31
C ALA A 334 6.42 -3.70 12.35
N LEU A 335 7.20 -3.52 13.43
CA LEU A 335 8.20 -2.44 13.51
C LEU A 335 9.30 -2.59 12.47
N PHE A 336 9.72 -3.82 12.18
CA PHE A 336 10.72 -4.10 11.16
C PHE A 336 10.18 -3.82 9.75
N LEU A 337 8.92 -4.19 9.46
CA LEU A 337 8.24 -3.97 8.19
C LEU A 337 7.84 -2.50 7.98
N ALA A 338 7.56 -1.75 9.04
CA ALA A 338 7.27 -0.31 8.95
C ALA A 338 8.36 0.46 8.20
N PHE A 339 9.63 0.06 8.33
CA PHE A 339 10.74 0.71 7.66
C PHE A 339 10.75 0.53 6.13
N PRO A 340 10.80 -0.69 5.56
CA PRO A 340 10.79 -0.88 4.12
C PRO A 340 9.52 -0.31 3.48
N PHE A 341 8.33 -0.51 4.07
CA PHE A 341 7.08 0.06 3.56
C PHE A 341 7.08 1.60 3.60
N GLY A 342 7.55 2.20 4.69
CA GLY A 342 7.72 3.66 4.78
C GLY A 342 8.71 4.21 3.76
N VAL A 343 9.84 3.51 3.53
CA VAL A 343 10.82 3.87 2.49
C VAL A 343 10.20 3.77 1.10
N LEU A 344 9.37 2.77 0.83
CA LEU A 344 8.67 2.61 -0.45
C LEU A 344 7.77 3.81 -0.75
N GLY A 345 6.94 4.24 0.21
CA GLY A 345 6.11 5.45 0.03
C GLY A 345 6.94 6.70 -0.21
N LEU A 346 8.03 6.87 0.52
CA LEU A 346 8.94 8.01 0.33
C LEU A 346 9.64 7.98 -1.04
N LEU A 347 10.08 6.81 -1.51
CA LEU A 347 10.70 6.65 -2.82
C LEU A 347 9.69 6.91 -3.94
N ASN A 348 8.47 6.37 -3.84
CA ASN A 348 7.42 6.62 -4.81
C ASN A 348 7.13 8.11 -4.94
N PHE A 349 6.85 8.79 -3.82
CA PHE A 349 6.63 10.24 -3.80
C PHE A 349 7.86 11.02 -4.30
N GLY A 350 9.06 10.64 -3.88
CA GLY A 350 10.31 11.27 -4.29
C GLY A 350 10.57 11.17 -5.79
N LEU A 351 10.34 10.00 -6.39
CA LEU A 351 10.46 9.79 -7.84
C LEU A 351 9.47 10.65 -8.62
N GLN A 352 8.23 10.82 -8.13
CA GLN A 352 7.26 11.73 -8.75
C GLN A 352 7.74 13.19 -8.72
N LEU A 353 8.38 13.64 -7.63
CA LEU A 353 8.98 14.98 -7.57
C LEU A 353 10.17 15.13 -8.53
N VAL A 354 11.02 14.11 -8.67
CA VAL A 354 12.13 14.11 -9.64
C VAL A 354 11.58 14.15 -11.07
N ALA A 355 10.53 13.38 -11.37
CA ALA A 355 9.87 13.39 -12.67
C ALA A 355 9.30 14.78 -13.00
N LEU A 356 8.61 15.42 -12.06
CA LEU A 356 8.14 16.80 -12.23
C LEU A 356 9.28 17.78 -12.46
N GLY A 357 10.37 17.68 -11.70
CA GLY A 357 11.56 18.50 -11.88
C GLY A 357 12.14 18.34 -13.29
N LEU A 358 12.34 17.09 -13.74
CA LEU A 358 12.84 16.80 -15.09
C LEU A 358 11.90 17.32 -16.18
N ALA A 359 10.59 17.14 -16.01
CA ALA A 359 9.59 17.58 -16.97
C ALA A 359 9.46 19.10 -17.05
N PHE A 360 9.66 19.80 -15.94
CA PHE A 360 9.77 21.26 -15.93
C PHE A 360 11.01 21.75 -16.70
N PHE A 361 12.15 21.05 -16.61
CA PHE A 361 13.36 21.40 -17.34
C PHE A 361 13.37 20.94 -18.80
N LEU A 362 12.55 19.96 -19.15
CA LEU A 362 12.54 19.33 -20.46
C LEU A 362 12.25 20.32 -21.60
N PRO A 363 11.28 21.26 -21.52
CA PRO A 363 11.09 22.30 -22.52
C PRO A 363 12.38 23.08 -22.83
N PHE A 364 13.12 23.52 -21.81
CA PHE A 364 14.38 24.24 -22.01
C PHE A 364 15.44 23.37 -22.68
N SER A 365 15.53 22.10 -22.29
CA SER A 365 16.44 21.15 -22.92
C SER A 365 16.09 20.86 -24.38
N LEU A 366 14.80 20.85 -24.72
CA LEU A 366 14.31 20.74 -26.09
C LEU A 366 14.65 21.97 -26.93
N ILE A 367 14.59 23.19 -26.39
CA ILE A 367 15.07 24.39 -27.10
C ILE A 367 16.55 24.27 -27.43
N ILE A 368 17.37 23.87 -26.45
CA ILE A 368 18.82 23.70 -26.63
C ILE A 368 19.10 22.66 -27.73
N SER A 369 18.24 21.64 -27.86
CA SER A 369 18.37 20.62 -28.90
C SER A 369 18.14 21.12 -30.34
N TYR A 370 17.57 22.32 -30.52
CA TYR A 370 17.52 22.97 -31.84
C TYR A 370 18.88 23.47 -32.33
N ILE A 371 19.91 23.46 -31.47
CA ILE A 371 21.28 23.68 -31.91
C ILE A 371 21.85 22.31 -32.33
N PRO A 372 22.31 22.10 -33.58
CA PRO A 372 22.74 20.79 -34.06
C PRO A 372 23.84 20.12 -33.22
N HIS A 373 24.68 20.90 -32.55
CA HIS A 373 25.72 20.38 -31.64
C HIS A 373 25.13 19.76 -30.36
N PHE A 374 23.95 20.22 -29.93
CA PHE A 374 23.25 19.79 -28.72
C PHE A 374 21.97 19.00 -29.02
N ALA A 375 21.79 18.47 -30.23
CA ALA A 375 20.58 17.78 -30.66
C ALA A 375 20.12 16.62 -29.73
N ASN A 376 21.05 16.00 -29.00
CA ASN A 376 20.73 14.95 -28.03
C ASN A 376 20.28 15.46 -26.65
N SER A 377 20.37 16.76 -26.36
CA SER A 377 20.08 17.32 -25.04
C SER A 377 18.65 17.02 -24.58
N GLY A 378 17.66 17.39 -25.40
CA GLY A 378 16.25 17.16 -25.10
C GLY A 378 15.92 15.67 -24.96
N PHE A 379 16.44 14.85 -25.87
CA PHE A 379 16.27 13.39 -25.80
C PHE A 379 16.88 12.79 -24.54
N ASN A 380 18.06 13.26 -24.09
CA ASN A 380 18.69 12.77 -22.87
C ASN A 380 17.87 13.10 -21.61
N VAL A 381 17.27 14.29 -21.53
CA VAL A 381 16.41 14.65 -20.40
C VAL A 381 15.09 13.87 -20.44
N PHE A 382 14.52 13.69 -21.63
CA PHE A 382 13.33 12.86 -21.82
C PHE A 382 13.58 11.40 -21.42
N MET A 383 14.71 10.81 -21.84
CA MET A 383 15.07 9.45 -21.43
C MET A 383 15.26 9.33 -19.93
N LYS A 384 15.84 10.34 -19.26
CA LYS A 384 15.92 10.36 -17.79
C LYS A 384 14.55 10.41 -17.15
N LEU A 385 13.62 11.19 -17.70
CA LEU A 385 12.24 11.23 -17.23
C LEU A 385 11.58 9.85 -17.35
N LEU A 386 11.72 9.20 -18.50
CA LEU A 386 11.21 7.84 -18.72
C LEU A 386 11.86 6.83 -17.76
N THR A 387 13.18 6.91 -17.54
CA THR A 387 13.88 6.08 -16.55
C THR A 387 13.31 6.25 -15.14
N VAL A 388 12.93 7.47 -14.74
CA VAL A 388 12.30 7.69 -13.42
C VAL A 388 10.98 6.93 -13.30
N PHE A 389 10.14 6.94 -14.35
CA PHE A 389 8.90 6.18 -14.36
C PHE A 389 9.12 4.66 -14.40
N VAL A 390 10.16 4.19 -15.09
CA VAL A 390 10.54 2.77 -15.06
C VAL A 390 11.04 2.37 -13.67
N VAL A 391 11.89 3.18 -13.03
CA VAL A 391 12.35 2.91 -11.66
C VAL A 391 11.18 2.93 -10.68
N LYS A 392 10.23 3.85 -10.88
CA LYS A 392 8.98 3.88 -10.12
C LYS A 392 8.18 2.60 -10.31
N ALA A 393 8.00 2.13 -11.55
CA ALA A 393 7.37 0.84 -11.86
C ALA A 393 8.05 -0.33 -11.11
N MET A 394 9.39 -0.31 -11.05
CA MET A 394 10.17 -1.36 -10.38
C MET A 394 10.07 -1.36 -8.85
N LEU A 395 9.46 -0.36 -8.21
CA LEU A 395 9.18 -0.41 -6.77
C LEU A 395 8.25 -1.59 -6.42
N GLY A 396 7.41 -2.03 -7.37
CA GLY A 396 6.60 -3.25 -7.26
C GLY A 396 7.40 -4.49 -6.85
N ILE A 397 8.63 -4.62 -7.37
CA ILE A 397 9.49 -5.78 -7.09
C ILE A 397 10.01 -5.77 -5.65
N ILE A 398 10.23 -4.59 -5.07
CA ILE A 398 10.68 -4.50 -3.68
C ILE A 398 9.59 -5.03 -2.75
N ILE A 399 8.32 -4.76 -3.07
CA ILE A 399 7.16 -5.23 -2.31
C ILE A 399 7.09 -6.76 -2.39
N MET A 400 7.22 -7.33 -3.59
CA MET A 400 7.33 -8.77 -3.78
C MET A 400 8.46 -9.38 -2.93
N PHE A 401 9.65 -8.75 -2.88
CA PHE A 401 10.77 -9.26 -2.10
C PHE A 401 10.59 -9.12 -0.58
N VAL A 402 9.77 -8.17 -0.11
CA VAL A 402 9.45 -8.02 1.32
C VAL A 402 8.39 -9.02 1.76
N TYR A 403 7.53 -9.45 0.82
CA TYR A 403 6.48 -10.43 1.08
C TYR A 403 6.96 -11.89 1.02
N LEU A 404 7.93 -12.19 0.15
CA LEU A 404 8.68 -13.45 0.13
C LEU A 404 9.65 -13.55 1.31
#